data_AF-A0A920NW57-F1
#
_entry.id   AF-A0A920NW57-F1
#
_cell.length_a   1.000
_cell.length_b   1.000
_cell.length_c   1.000
_cell.angle_alpha   90.00
_cell.angle_beta   90.00
_cell.angle_gamma   90.00
#
_symmetry.space_group_name_H-M   'P 1'
#
loop_
_entity.id
_entity.type
_entity.pdbx_description
1 polymer ?
#
loop_
_entity_poly.entity_id
_entity_poly.type
_entity_poly.pdbx_seq_one_letter_code
_entity_poly.pdbx_strand_id
1 'polypeptide(L)'
;MRNWEDDDGSPYCSIKEDFLDAAFFADQLKIELFEENFAKEYKEKVFNYFLNELKFGRTPNPDILCNREIKFNSFFNYAMDAGYDFIATGHYVRNKKNKEKTTLLKGKEKGERPKLLSSFCKIRSFSKVYFSFRYFK
;
A
#
# COMPACT_ATOMS: atom_id res chain seq x y z
N MET A 1 -7.70 -1.93 -4.69
CA MET A 1 -6.86 -3.15 -4.62
C MET A 1 -7.53 -4.11 -3.67
N ARG A 2 -7.81 -5.33 -4.12
CA ARG A 2 -8.25 -6.44 -3.28
C ARG A 2 -7.08 -7.38 -3.07
N ASN A 3 -6.61 -7.53 -1.82
CA ASN A 3 -5.40 -8.30 -1.50
C ASN A 3 -5.70 -9.62 -0.78
N TRP A 4 -6.97 -9.92 -0.53
CA TRP A 4 -7.42 -11.12 0.17
C TRP A 4 -8.74 -11.57 -0.41
N GLU A 5 -9.03 -12.85 -0.33
CA GLU A 5 -10.31 -13.44 -0.71
C GLU A 5 -10.93 -14.01 0.55
N ASP A 6 -12.06 -13.45 0.96
CA ASP A 6 -12.83 -13.95 2.10
C ASP A 6 -13.47 -15.29 1.70
N ASP A 7 -12.99 -16.37 2.32
CA ASP A 7 -13.41 -17.77 2.10
C ASP A 7 -14.27 -18.29 3.27
N ASP A 8 -14.38 -17.53 4.35
CA ASP A 8 -14.91 -17.98 5.64
C ASP A 8 -16.44 -18.23 5.68
N GLY A 9 -17.14 -18.05 4.57
CA GLY A 9 -18.59 -18.26 4.45
C GLY A 9 -19.41 -17.28 5.31
N SER A 10 -18.78 -16.24 5.85
CA SER A 10 -19.43 -15.21 6.64
C SER A 10 -20.38 -14.37 5.76
N PRO A 11 -21.59 -14.03 6.24
CA PRO A 11 -22.44 -13.05 5.56
C PRO A 11 -21.87 -11.63 5.63
N TYR A 12 -20.91 -11.40 6.53
CA TYR A 12 -20.20 -10.14 6.70
C TYR A 12 -18.89 -10.17 5.89
N CYS A 13 -18.82 -9.35 4.84
CA CYS A 13 -17.64 -9.20 3.99
C CYS A 13 -17.17 -7.74 4.04
N SER A 14 -16.10 -7.49 4.78
CA SER A 14 -15.52 -6.15 4.95
C SER A 14 -14.97 -5.60 3.64
N ILE A 15 -14.48 -6.47 2.74
CA ILE A 15 -13.99 -6.07 1.41
C ILE A 15 -15.10 -5.39 0.61
N LYS A 16 -16.34 -5.89 0.72
CA LYS A 16 -17.49 -5.32 0.03
C LYS A 16 -17.86 -3.94 0.58
N GLU A 17 -17.81 -3.78 1.90
CA GLU A 17 -18.09 -2.49 2.56
C GLU A 17 -17.04 -1.44 2.19
N ASP A 18 -15.75 -1.78 2.28
CA ASP A 18 -14.64 -0.90 1.88
C ASP A 18 -14.75 -0.47 0.40
N PHE A 19 -15.18 -1.38 -0.48
CA PHE A 19 -15.38 -1.06 -1.89
C PHE A 19 -16.55 -0.09 -2.10
N LEU A 20 -17.66 -0.27 -1.36
CA LEU A 20 -18.82 0.64 -1.45
C LEU A 20 -18.46 2.05 -0.95
N ASP A 21 -17.68 2.16 0.12
CA ASP A 21 -17.19 3.46 0.61
C ASP A 21 -16.27 4.12 -0.43
N ALA A 22 -15.34 3.36 -1.02
CA ALA A 22 -14.48 3.87 -2.09
C ALA A 22 -15.30 4.33 -3.30
N ALA A 23 -16.34 3.58 -3.69
CA ALA A 23 -17.22 3.91 -4.81
C ALA A 23 -18.03 5.18 -4.52
N PHE A 24 -18.53 5.33 -3.30
CA PHE A 24 -19.24 6.52 -2.86
C PHE A 24 -18.36 7.78 -2.99
N PHE A 25 -17.13 7.75 -2.47
CA PHE A 25 -16.23 8.90 -2.58
C PHE A 25 -15.75 9.14 -4.02
N ALA A 26 -15.53 8.10 -4.81
CA ALA A 26 -15.14 8.23 -6.22
C ALA A 26 -16.23 8.94 -7.04
N ASP A 27 -17.50 8.58 -6.83
CA ASP A 27 -18.65 9.23 -7.46
C ASP A 27 -18.75 10.71 -7.05
N GLN A 28 -18.61 11.01 -5.75
CA GLN A 28 -18.62 12.40 -5.25
C GLN A 28 -17.51 13.26 -5.87
N LEU A 29 -16.32 12.67 -6.08
CA LEU A 29 -15.17 13.35 -6.67
C LEU A 29 -15.17 13.32 -8.21
N LYS A 30 -16.12 12.60 -8.83
CA LYS A 30 -16.20 12.36 -10.28
C LYS A 30 -14.92 11.78 -10.85
N ILE A 31 -14.35 10.79 -10.15
CA ILE A 31 -13.19 10.02 -10.58
C ILE A 31 -13.59 8.56 -10.82
N GLU A 32 -12.92 7.91 -11.77
CA GLU A 32 -13.15 6.50 -12.04
C GLU A 32 -12.53 5.63 -10.93
N LEU A 33 -13.27 4.60 -10.50
CA LEU A 33 -12.81 3.63 -9.52
C LEU A 33 -12.55 2.28 -10.20
N PHE A 34 -11.33 1.78 -10.03
CA PHE A 34 -10.93 0.47 -10.50
C PHE A 34 -10.67 -0.49 -9.32
N GLU A 35 -11.12 -1.73 -9.46
CA GLU A 35 -10.75 -2.82 -8.57
C GLU A 35 -9.73 -3.73 -9.28
N GLU A 36 -8.62 -3.99 -8.60
CA GLU A 36 -7.58 -4.91 -9.06
C GLU A 36 -7.27 -5.92 -7.97
N ASN A 37 -7.21 -7.20 -8.34
CA ASN A 37 -7.02 -8.31 -7.43
C ASN A 37 -5.54 -8.73 -7.36
N PHE A 38 -4.93 -8.54 -6.19
CA PHE A 38 -3.56 -8.95 -5.86
C PHE A 38 -3.54 -10.04 -4.77
N ALA A 39 -4.65 -10.77 -4.56
CA ALA A 39 -4.76 -11.77 -3.51
C ALA A 39 -3.73 -12.91 -3.66
N LYS A 40 -3.44 -13.32 -4.91
CA LYS A 40 -2.42 -14.31 -5.20
C LYS A 40 -1.03 -13.83 -4.77
N GLU A 41 -0.63 -12.63 -5.19
CA GLU A 41 0.66 -12.03 -4.85
C GLU A 41 0.79 -11.82 -3.34
N TYR A 42 -0.29 -11.39 -2.68
CA TYR A 42 -0.32 -11.23 -1.23
C TYR A 42 -0.10 -12.57 -0.52
N LYS A 43 -0.83 -13.62 -0.93
CA LYS A 43 -0.68 -14.97 -0.36
C LYS A 43 0.75 -15.48 -0.50
N GLU A 44 1.32 -15.35 -1.71
CA GLU A 44 2.65 -15.86 -2.02
C GLU A 44 3.77 -15.06 -1.34
N LYS A 45 3.72 -13.72 -1.38
CA LYS A 45 4.84 -12.84 -0.98
C LYS A 45 4.74 -12.34 0.45
N VAL A 46 3.55 -12.32 1.05
CA VAL A 46 3.30 -11.78 2.40
C VAL A 46 2.87 -12.89 3.34
N PHE A 47 1.78 -13.58 3.03
CA PHE A 47 1.15 -14.52 3.96
C PHE A 47 1.97 -15.79 4.18
N ASN A 48 2.50 -16.40 3.11
CA ASN A 48 3.37 -17.57 3.24
C ASN A 48 4.64 -17.29 4.06
N TYR A 49 5.25 -16.11 3.88
CA TYR A 49 6.36 -15.67 4.72
C TYR A 49 5.94 -15.55 6.18
N PHE A 50 4.81 -14.89 6.44
CA PHE A 50 4.27 -14.71 7.78
C PHE A 50 4.08 -16.07 8.50
N LEU A 51 3.44 -17.04 7.85
CA LEU A 51 3.26 -18.38 8.41
C LEU A 51 4.59 -19.11 8.67
N ASN A 52 5.56 -18.98 7.76
CA ASN A 52 6.87 -19.60 7.94
C ASN A 52 7.61 -19.03 9.14
N GLU A 53 7.63 -17.71 9.30
CA GLU A 53 8.27 -17.06 10.46
C GLU A 53 7.61 -17.46 11.78
N LEU A 54 6.28 -17.56 11.82
CA LEU A 54 5.55 -18.06 12.98
C LEU A 54 5.95 -19.50 13.33
N LYS A 55 6.13 -20.39 12.35
CA LYS A 55 6.60 -21.77 12.59
C LYS A 55 7.98 -21.82 13.24
N PHE A 56 8.82 -20.80 13.02
CA PHE A 56 10.12 -20.69 13.68
C PHE A 56 10.06 -19.92 15.01
N GLY A 57 8.86 -19.63 15.54
CA GLY A 57 8.70 -18.91 16.80
C GLY A 57 9.06 -17.43 16.74
N ARG A 58 9.13 -16.84 15.54
CA ARG A 58 9.38 -15.41 15.35
C ARG A 58 8.07 -14.63 15.27
N THR A 59 8.13 -13.33 15.53
CA THR A 59 7.00 -12.40 15.39
C THR A 59 7.18 -11.54 14.14
N PRO A 60 6.79 -12.03 12.95
CA PRO A 60 6.88 -11.26 11.71
C PRO A 60 5.91 -10.08 11.70
N ASN A 61 6.25 -9.03 10.94
CA ASN A 61 5.35 -7.92 10.63
C ASN A 61 4.93 -8.00 9.15
N PRO A 62 3.71 -8.46 8.83
CA PRO A 62 3.24 -8.63 7.45
C PRO A 62 3.03 -7.29 6.73
N ASP A 63 2.78 -6.19 7.44
CA ASP A 63 2.55 -4.87 6.83
C ASP A 63 3.79 -4.31 6.14
N ILE A 64 4.98 -4.61 6.68
CA ILE A 64 6.24 -4.25 6.04
C ILE A 64 6.32 -4.89 4.64
N LEU A 65 5.97 -6.17 4.53
CA LEU A 65 5.99 -6.89 3.27
C LEU A 65 4.84 -6.49 2.36
N CYS A 66 3.64 -6.25 2.89
CA CYS A 66 2.53 -5.72 2.10
C CYS A 66 2.90 -4.40 1.41
N ASN A 67 3.52 -3.47 2.15
CA ASN A 67 4.00 -2.22 1.58
C ASN A 67 5.06 -2.49 0.49
N ARG A 68 6.05 -3.34 0.78
CA ARG A 68 7.17 -3.61 -0.14
C ARG A 68 6.76 -4.37 -1.39
N GLU A 69 5.98 -5.43 -1.25
CA GLU A 69 5.69 -6.41 -2.30
C GLU A 69 4.39 -6.13 -3.05
N ILE A 70 3.40 -5.54 -2.38
CA ILE A 70 2.08 -5.28 -2.96
C ILE A 70 1.97 -3.82 -3.35
N LYS A 71 1.97 -2.89 -2.39
CA LYS A 71 1.67 -1.47 -2.65
C LYS A 71 2.71 -0.76 -3.51
N PHE A 72 4.00 -0.98 -3.25
CA PHE A 72 5.10 -0.28 -3.94
C PHE A 72 5.86 -1.15 -4.94
N ASN A 73 5.39 -2.38 -5.19
CA ASN A 73 5.93 -3.26 -6.21
C ASN A 73 4.82 -3.74 -7.16
N SER A 74 3.95 -4.67 -6.76
CA SER A 74 2.92 -5.23 -7.66
C SER A 74 1.96 -4.15 -8.19
N PHE A 75 1.39 -3.32 -7.33
CA PHE A 75 0.52 -2.20 -7.72
C PHE A 75 1.26 -1.10 -8.48
N PHE A 76 2.50 -0.81 -8.07
CA PHE A 76 3.32 0.20 -8.76
C PHE A 76 3.60 -0.23 -10.21
N ASN A 77 4.04 -1.47 -10.43
CA ASN A 77 4.32 -1.98 -11.77
C ASN A 77 3.05 -2.03 -12.60
N TYR A 78 1.93 -2.53 -12.05
CA TYR A 78 0.63 -2.50 -12.72
C TYR A 78 0.29 -1.08 -13.21
N ALA A 79 0.42 -0.06 -12.36
CA ALA A 79 0.11 1.31 -12.74
C ALA A 79 1.07 1.87 -13.81
N MET A 80 2.37 1.57 -13.71
CA MET A 80 3.33 2.00 -14.72
C MET A 80 3.08 1.33 -16.07
N ASP A 81 2.74 0.04 -16.07
CA ASP A 81 2.46 -0.75 -17.29
C ASP A 81 1.14 -0.32 -17.94
N ALA A 82 0.16 0.12 -17.15
CA ALA A 82 -1.07 0.74 -17.63
C ALA A 82 -0.87 2.17 -18.18
N GLY A 83 0.34 2.73 -18.11
CA GLY A 83 0.69 4.03 -18.68
C GLY A 83 0.48 5.23 -17.74
N TYR A 84 0.26 5.01 -16.45
CA TYR A 84 0.15 6.10 -15.48
C TYR A 84 1.53 6.71 -15.15
N ASP A 85 1.58 8.03 -14.99
CA ASP A 85 2.83 8.74 -14.67
C ASP A 85 3.26 8.56 -13.20
N PHE A 86 2.28 8.51 -12.30
CA PHE A 86 2.45 8.49 -10.85
C PHE A 86 1.38 7.64 -10.17
N ILE A 87 1.71 7.13 -8.98
CA ILE A 87 0.72 6.58 -8.04
C ILE A 87 0.60 7.48 -6.81
N ALA A 88 -0.57 7.53 -6.19
CA ALA A 88 -0.80 8.23 -4.94
C ALA A 88 -1.29 7.27 -3.85
N THR A 89 -0.91 7.53 -2.60
CA THR A 89 -1.37 6.73 -1.46
C THR A 89 -1.66 7.60 -0.23
N GLY A 90 -2.54 7.08 0.64
CA GLY A 90 -2.85 7.68 1.95
C GLY A 90 -1.83 7.43 3.06
N HIS A 91 -0.55 7.17 2.77
CA HIS A 91 0.44 7.05 3.84
C HIS A 91 0.82 8.44 4.38
N TYR A 92 0.90 8.58 5.70
CA TYR A 92 1.29 9.82 6.41
C TYR A 92 2.81 10.03 6.41
N VAL A 93 3.37 10.13 5.21
CA VAL A 93 4.80 10.30 4.97
C VAL A 93 5.02 11.38 3.93
N ARG A 94 6.27 11.81 3.78
CA ARG A 94 6.64 12.79 2.75
C ARG A 94 7.85 12.26 1.99
N ASN A 95 7.98 12.62 0.72
CA ASN A 95 9.18 12.38 -0.04
C ASN A 95 9.89 13.70 -0.38
N LYS A 96 11.23 13.71 -0.32
CA LYS A 96 12.04 14.84 -0.77
C LYS A 96 12.93 14.36 -1.91
N LYS A 97 12.75 14.97 -3.09
CA LYS A 97 13.61 14.73 -4.24
C LYS A 97 14.83 15.64 -4.14
N ASN A 98 16.01 15.04 -4.09
CA ASN A 98 17.30 15.72 -4.28
C ASN A 98 17.87 15.33 -5.66
N LYS A 99 18.95 15.98 -6.10
CA LYS A 99 19.56 15.78 -7.44
C LYS A 99 19.86 14.31 -7.79
N GLU A 100 20.17 13.48 -6.80
CA GLU A 100 20.59 12.07 -7.01
C GLU A 100 19.62 11.03 -6.44
N LYS A 101 18.74 11.42 -5.51
CA LYS A 101 17.90 10.46 -4.76
C LYS A 101 16.62 11.07 -4.23
N THR A 102 15.60 10.22 -4.10
CA THR A 102 14.37 10.52 -3.37
C THR A 102 14.47 9.96 -1.95
N THR A 103 14.33 10.78 -0.92
CA THR A 103 14.31 10.31 0.47
C THR A 103 12.91 10.37 1.05
N LEU A 104 12.57 9.41 1.92
CA LEU A 104 11.36 9.47 2.73
C LEU A 104 11.60 10.27 4.01
N LEU A 105 10.63 11.09 4.38
CA LEU A 105 10.58 11.92 5.57
C LEU A 105 9.33 11.60 6.36
N LYS A 106 9.37 11.85 7.67
CA LYS A 106 8.19 11.79 8.54
C LYS A 106 7.13 12.79 8.11
N GLY A 107 5.85 12.40 8.25
CA GLY A 107 4.71 13.32 8.21
C GLY A 107 4.89 14.51 9.16
N LYS A 108 4.11 15.58 8.97
CA LYS A 108 4.23 16.76 9.85
C LYS A 108 3.69 16.52 11.25
N GLU A 109 2.80 15.54 11.42
CA GLU A 109 2.18 15.20 12.69
C GLU A 109 3.17 14.58 13.68
N LYS A 110 3.01 14.89 14.98
CA LYS A 110 3.94 14.44 16.03
C LYS A 110 3.72 12.97 16.46
N GLY A 111 2.58 12.34 16.18
CA GLY A 111 2.24 10.99 16.66
C GLY A 111 2.66 9.82 15.77
N GLU A 112 2.43 9.89 14.46
CA GLU A 112 2.57 8.71 13.60
C GLU A 112 4.01 8.45 13.16
N ARG A 113 4.54 7.27 13.47
CA ARG A 113 5.92 6.87 13.13
C ARG A 113 5.94 6.26 11.72
N PRO A 114 6.65 6.85 10.74
CA PRO A 114 6.84 6.28 9.40
C PRO A 114 7.77 5.07 9.36
N LYS A 115 8.26 4.62 10.53
CA LYS A 115 9.51 3.83 10.65
C LYS A 115 9.49 2.55 9.81
N LEU A 116 8.31 2.03 9.50
CA LEU A 116 8.13 0.79 8.73
C LEU A 116 8.28 1.00 7.20
N LEU A 117 7.95 2.18 6.67
CA LEU A 117 7.97 2.41 5.20
C LEU A 117 9.40 2.64 4.68
N SER A 118 10.23 3.37 5.44
CA SER A 118 11.54 3.83 4.98
C SER A 118 12.64 2.77 4.99
N SER A 119 12.48 1.71 5.77
CA SER A 119 13.56 0.73 5.99
C SER A 119 13.62 -0.37 4.93
N PHE A 120 12.57 -0.55 4.11
CA PHE A 120 12.44 -1.77 3.29
C PHE A 120 12.05 -1.56 1.82
N CYS A 121 11.61 -0.36 1.42
CA CYS A 121 11.30 -0.06 0.02
C CYS A 121 12.49 0.58 -0.69
N LYS A 122 12.85 0.08 -1.89
CA LYS A 122 13.92 0.66 -2.70
C LYS A 122 13.56 2.11 -3.07
N ILE A 123 14.50 3.01 -2.84
CA ILE A 123 14.40 4.47 -3.03
C ILE A 123 13.95 4.89 -4.45
N ARG A 124 14.24 4.07 -5.46
CA ARG A 124 13.93 4.37 -6.87
C ARG A 124 12.43 4.50 -7.14
N SER A 125 11.59 3.66 -6.53
CA SER A 125 10.14 3.65 -6.75
C SER A 125 9.46 4.91 -6.22
N PHE A 126 9.99 5.55 -5.19
CA PHE A 126 9.35 6.72 -4.56
C PHE A 126 9.42 8.01 -5.37
N SER A 127 10.22 8.06 -6.44
CA SER A 127 10.27 9.21 -7.35
C SER A 127 8.96 9.43 -8.11
N LYS A 128 8.17 8.36 -8.30
CA LYS A 128 6.86 8.36 -8.96
C LYS A 128 5.68 8.09 -8.00
N VAL A 129 5.88 8.34 -6.70
CA VAL A 129 4.86 8.13 -5.67
C VAL A 129 4.51 9.47 -5.01
N TYR A 130 3.23 9.80 -4.95
CA TYR A 130 2.67 10.89 -4.16
C TYR A 130 2.07 10.36 -2.85
N PHE A 131 2.25 11.14 -1.79
CA PHE A 131 1.66 10.87 -0.48
C PHE A 131 0.68 11.98 -0.15
N SER A 132 -0.62 11.68 -0.16
CA SER A 132 -1.68 12.69 -0.12
C SER A 132 -1.75 13.41 1.23
N PHE A 133 -1.46 12.70 2.33
CA PHE A 133 -1.51 13.28 3.68
C PHE A 133 -0.22 13.98 4.13
N ARG A 134 0.63 14.37 3.17
CA ARG A 134 1.94 15.00 3.40
C ARG A 134 1.90 16.27 4.27
N TYR A 135 0.77 16.99 4.27
CA TYR A 135 0.63 18.30 4.91
C TYR A 135 -0.58 18.45 5.84
N PHE A 136 -1.38 17.40 6.02
CA PHE A 136 -2.51 17.44 6.94
C PHE A 136 -1.98 17.53 8.38
N LYS A 137 -2.68 18.33 9.19
CA LYS A 137 -2.37 18.65 10.59
C LYS A 137 -3.20 17.79 11.52
#